data_AF-A0A523S1K3-F1
#
_entry.id   AF-A0A523S1K3-F1
#
_cell.length_a   1.000
_cell.length_b   1.000
_cell.length_c   1.000
_cell.angle_alpha   90.00
_cell.angle_beta   90.00
_cell.angle_gamma   90.00
#
_symmetry.space_group_name_H-M   'P 1'
#
loop_
_entity.id
_entity.type
_entity.pdbx_description
1 polymer ?
#
loop_
_entity_poly.entity_id
_entity_poly.type
_entity_poly.pdbx_seq_one_letter_code
_entity_poly.pdbx_strand_id
1 'polypeptide(L)'
;MTANGDDIMRREFRHGKVAYGFQWNRGTHKKLGNTDGDLAALWAYLSAVRVGNVPEAPFTDPFYRRASSLRLSKMSAARRVALRRKLMKSHAVVANLEDDLVRRIRNYHRIRGDKSYTLNHAVLPDFLQDDSNSIAIEVPVYTERYRLTGHIDLVRFVDGHVQICDYKPGPLDSTKKRFLESIPQVAAY
;
A
#
# COMPACT_ATOMS: atom_id res chain seq x y z
N MET A 1 -2.07 22.94 7.35
CA MET A 1 -0.90 22.79 8.23
C MET A 1 -0.12 21.58 7.72
N THR A 2 1.03 21.80 7.09
CA THR A 2 1.92 20.72 6.62
C THR A 2 2.46 19.95 7.82
N ALA A 3 2.58 18.63 7.73
CA ALA A 3 3.27 17.86 8.75
C ALA A 3 4.75 18.30 8.77
N ASN A 4 5.32 18.59 9.94
CA ASN A 4 6.76 18.81 10.04
C ASN A 4 7.44 17.49 9.65
N GLY A 5 8.36 17.53 8.68
CA GLY A 5 9.08 16.33 8.21
C GLY A 5 9.83 15.60 9.33
N ASP A 6 10.11 16.28 10.44
CA ASP A 6 10.74 15.74 11.66
C ASP A 6 9.92 14.61 12.34
N ASP A 7 8.62 14.51 12.04
CA ASP A 7 7.74 13.46 12.59
C ASP A 7 7.76 12.15 11.78
N ILE A 8 8.46 12.12 10.64
CA ILE A 8 8.57 10.92 9.79
C ILE A 8 9.72 10.03 10.29
N MET A 9 9.34 8.93 10.91
CA MET A 9 10.27 7.89 11.35
C MET A 9 10.62 6.99 10.18
N ARG A 10 11.87 6.54 10.09
CA ARG A 10 12.35 5.65 9.03
C ARG A 10 13.05 4.42 9.62
N ARG A 11 12.92 3.27 8.94
CA ARG A 11 13.68 2.07 9.23
C ARG A 11 13.90 1.26 7.97
N GLU A 12 15.11 0.75 7.80
CA GLU A 12 15.41 -0.17 6.71
C GLU A 12 15.11 -1.61 7.10
N PHE A 13 14.50 -2.34 6.16
CA PHE A 13 14.21 -3.75 6.22
C PHE A 13 14.84 -4.45 5.02
N ARG A 14 15.14 -5.74 5.15
CA ARG A 14 15.58 -6.57 4.04
C ARG A 14 14.59 -7.70 3.84
N HIS A 15 14.29 -7.98 2.59
CA HIS A 15 13.54 -9.15 2.18
C HIS A 15 14.37 -9.87 1.12
N GLY A 16 15.04 -10.95 1.53
CA GLY A 16 16.15 -11.52 0.78
C GLY A 16 17.22 -10.46 0.50
N LYS A 17 17.47 -10.19 -0.78
CA LYS A 17 18.50 -9.23 -1.24
C LYS A 17 17.99 -7.80 -1.43
N VAL A 18 16.68 -7.55 -1.28
CA VAL A 18 16.06 -6.26 -1.57
C VAL A 18 15.86 -5.49 -0.27
N ALA A 19 16.35 -4.24 -0.23
CA ALA A 19 16.12 -3.31 0.87
C ALA A 19 14.80 -2.56 0.68
N TYR A 20 14.05 -2.39 1.77
CA TYR A 20 12.80 -1.64 1.85
C TYR A 20 12.94 -0.59 2.95
N GLY A 21 12.54 0.65 2.65
CA GLY A 21 12.60 1.76 3.60
C GLY A 21 11.23 2.03 4.19
N PHE A 22 10.86 1.33 5.25
CA PHE A 22 9.65 1.64 6.02
C PHE A 22 9.70 3.08 6.50
N GLN A 23 8.61 3.82 6.29
CA GLN A 23 8.47 5.16 6.85
C GLN A 23 7.08 5.35 7.48
N TRP A 24 7.03 6.07 8.59
CA TRP A 24 5.81 6.31 9.35
C TRP A 24 5.75 7.77 9.81
N ASN A 25 4.71 8.48 9.37
CA ASN A 25 4.39 9.83 9.83
C ASN A 25 3.65 9.75 11.17
N ARG A 26 4.42 9.74 12.26
CA ARG A 26 3.90 9.54 13.62
C ARG A 26 3.02 10.72 14.06
N GLY A 27 3.37 11.93 13.65
CA GLY A 27 2.60 13.14 13.91
C GLY A 27 1.22 13.08 13.29
N THR A 28 1.13 12.71 12.01
CA THR A 28 -0.14 12.52 11.31
C THR A 28 -0.97 11.40 11.95
N HIS A 29 -0.37 10.23 12.21
CA HIS A 29 -1.08 9.13 12.86
C HIS A 29 -1.68 9.55 14.22
N LYS A 30 -0.90 10.26 15.06
CA LYS A 30 -1.38 10.75 16.36
C LYS A 30 -2.55 11.74 16.22
N LYS A 31 -2.52 12.61 15.20
CA LYS A 31 -3.59 13.58 14.93
C LYS A 31 -4.88 12.91 14.46
N LEU A 32 -4.77 11.85 13.65
CA LEU A 32 -5.91 11.08 13.16
C LEU A 32 -6.55 10.24 14.29
N GLY A 33 -5.73 9.79 15.24
CA GLY A 33 -6.14 9.01 16.39
C GLY A 33 -5.19 7.83 16.59
N ASN A 34 -4.94 7.46 17.85
CA ASN A 34 -4.03 6.34 18.15
C ASN A 34 -4.30 5.64 19.49
N THR A 35 -5.40 5.98 20.16
CA THR A 35 -5.75 5.47 21.48
C THR A 35 -6.79 4.37 21.44
N ASP A 36 -7.68 4.38 20.44
CA ASP A 36 -8.80 3.45 20.33
C ASP A 36 -8.96 2.87 18.92
N GLY A 37 -9.67 1.73 18.85
CA GLY A 37 -10.06 1.08 17.59
C GLY A 37 -8.89 0.62 16.70
N ASP A 38 -9.15 0.57 15.39
CA ASP A 38 -8.19 0.09 14.38
C ASP A 38 -6.91 0.92 14.34
N LEU A 39 -7.00 2.23 14.62
CA LEU A 39 -5.83 3.11 14.66
C LEU A 39 -4.92 2.83 15.85
N ALA A 40 -5.45 2.46 17.02
CA ALA A 40 -4.61 2.03 18.14
C ALA A 40 -3.89 0.72 17.84
N ALA A 41 -4.58 -0.24 17.22
CA ALA A 41 -3.98 -1.50 16.78
C ALA A 41 -2.88 -1.26 15.74
N LEU A 42 -3.15 -0.39 14.74
CA LEU A 42 -2.16 0.02 13.75
C LEU A 42 -0.98 0.75 14.41
N TRP A 43 -1.22 1.62 15.38
CA TRP A 43 -0.18 2.33 16.12
C TRP A 43 0.74 1.36 16.86
N ALA A 44 0.17 0.37 17.56
CA ALA A 44 0.94 -0.67 18.24
C ALA A 44 1.78 -1.47 17.24
N TYR A 45 1.19 -1.85 16.10
CA TYR A 45 1.88 -2.56 15.04
C TYR A 45 3.07 -1.76 14.47
N LEU A 46 2.84 -0.51 14.04
CA LEU A 46 3.89 0.34 13.48
C LEU A 46 4.97 0.71 14.51
N SER A 47 4.61 0.78 15.79
CA SER A 47 5.58 0.93 16.89
C SER A 47 6.49 -0.30 17.01
N ALA A 48 5.92 -1.50 16.93
CA ALA A 48 6.68 -2.75 16.93
C ALA A 48 7.61 -2.83 15.71
N VAL A 49 7.11 -2.48 14.52
CA VAL A 49 7.91 -2.38 13.29
C VAL A 49 9.08 -1.41 13.49
N ARG A 50 8.82 -0.21 14.01
CA ARG A 50 9.86 0.80 14.25
C ARG A 50 10.99 0.30 15.15
N VAL A 51 10.68 -0.40 16.25
CA VAL A 51 11.72 -0.90 17.17
C VAL A 51 12.39 -2.18 16.67
N GLY A 52 11.84 -2.83 15.64
CA GLY A 52 12.46 -3.99 15.00
C GLY A 52 11.86 -5.31 15.40
N ASN A 53 10.69 -5.29 16.02
CA ASN A 53 9.94 -6.47 16.40
C ASN A 53 9.16 -7.00 15.19
N VAL A 54 9.82 -7.12 14.05
CA VAL A 54 9.34 -7.83 12.87
C VAL A 54 10.18 -9.10 12.77
N PRO A 55 9.57 -10.30 12.80
CA PRO A 55 10.31 -11.54 12.69
C PRO A 55 11.02 -11.58 11.33
N GLU A 56 12.28 -11.98 11.34
CA GLU A 56 13.08 -12.08 10.12
C GLU A 56 12.68 -13.27 9.25
N ALA A 57 12.28 -14.39 9.88
CA ALA A 57 12.00 -15.64 9.18
C ALA A 57 10.97 -15.50 8.04
N PRO A 58 9.81 -14.82 8.21
CA PRO A 58 8.87 -14.62 7.11
C PRO A 58 9.40 -13.84 5.90
N PHE A 59 10.50 -13.11 6.03
CA PHE A 59 11.07 -12.26 4.98
C PHE A 59 12.33 -12.86 4.34
N THR A 60 12.84 -13.96 4.88
CA THR A 60 14.03 -14.67 4.41
C THR A 60 13.75 -16.11 3.98
N ASP A 61 12.73 -16.75 4.56
CA ASP A 61 12.36 -18.13 4.25
C ASP A 61 11.66 -18.24 2.88
N PRO A 62 12.17 -19.06 1.94
CA PRO A 62 11.55 -19.27 0.63
C PRO A 62 10.16 -19.95 0.68
N PHE A 63 9.78 -20.57 1.81
CA PHE A 63 8.43 -21.12 1.99
C PHE A 63 7.38 -20.04 2.28
N TYR A 64 7.80 -18.82 2.60
CA TYR A 64 6.92 -17.67 2.68
C TYR A 64 6.70 -17.06 1.30
N ARG A 65 5.45 -17.07 0.83
CA ARG A 65 5.11 -16.50 -0.46
C ARG A 65 4.87 -15.00 -0.34
N ARG A 66 5.53 -14.23 -1.21
CA ARG A 66 5.27 -12.79 -1.32
C ARG A 66 3.85 -12.51 -1.80
N ALA A 67 3.11 -11.65 -1.12
CA ALA A 67 1.77 -11.23 -1.53
C ALA A 67 1.78 -10.63 -2.95
N SER A 68 2.83 -9.89 -3.31
CA SER A 68 3.04 -9.35 -4.66
C SER A 68 3.23 -10.40 -5.75
N SER A 69 3.43 -11.67 -5.40
CA SER A 69 3.48 -12.81 -6.32
C SER A 69 2.14 -13.54 -6.48
N LEU A 70 1.11 -13.17 -5.71
CA LEU A 70 -0.20 -13.79 -5.78
C LEU A 70 -0.86 -13.45 -7.12
N ARG A 71 -1.35 -14.46 -7.81
CA ARG A 71 -1.98 -14.35 -9.13
C ARG A 71 -3.15 -15.31 -9.24
N LEU A 72 -4.15 -14.96 -10.03
CA LEU A 72 -5.26 -15.84 -10.40
C LEU A 72 -4.88 -16.76 -11.59
N SER A 73 -3.70 -17.37 -11.55
CA SER A 73 -3.11 -18.09 -12.70
C SER A 73 -3.93 -19.30 -13.18
N LYS A 74 -4.60 -19.99 -12.25
CA LYS A 74 -5.47 -21.14 -12.55
C LYS A 74 -6.85 -20.73 -13.11
N MET A 75 -7.14 -19.44 -13.21
CA MET A 75 -8.43 -18.93 -13.67
C MET A 75 -8.43 -18.68 -15.18
N SER A 76 -9.35 -19.32 -15.91
CA SER A 76 -9.54 -19.08 -17.34
C SER A 76 -9.91 -17.61 -17.62
N ALA A 77 -9.62 -17.12 -18.83
CA ALA A 77 -9.94 -15.76 -19.23
C ALA A 77 -11.44 -15.43 -19.07
N ALA A 78 -12.32 -16.36 -19.47
CA ALA A 78 -13.77 -16.22 -19.31
C ALA A 78 -14.17 -16.07 -17.82
N ARG A 79 -13.59 -16.88 -16.93
CA ARG A 79 -13.84 -16.77 -15.48
C ARG A 79 -13.31 -15.46 -14.89
N ARG A 80 -12.16 -14.95 -15.37
CA ARG A 80 -11.64 -13.63 -14.96
C ARG A 80 -12.59 -12.50 -15.36
N VAL A 81 -13.12 -12.53 -16.58
CA VAL A 81 -14.12 -11.55 -17.06
C VAL A 81 -15.40 -11.63 -16.23
N ALA A 82 -15.89 -12.84 -15.95
CA ALA A 82 -17.08 -13.05 -15.13
C ALA A 82 -16.89 -12.54 -13.69
N LEU A 83 -15.75 -12.83 -13.06
CA LEU A 83 -15.40 -12.34 -11.73
C LEU A 83 -15.35 -10.81 -11.71
N ARG A 84 -14.71 -10.17 -12.69
CA ARG A 84 -14.68 -8.71 -12.82
C ARG A 84 -16.08 -8.12 -12.84
N ARG A 85 -16.95 -8.65 -13.71
CA ARG A 85 -18.34 -8.18 -13.83
C ARG A 85 -19.10 -8.36 -12.52
N LYS A 86 -18.90 -9.48 -11.83
CA LYS A 86 -19.52 -9.73 -10.52
C LYS A 86 -19.08 -8.69 -9.49
N LEU A 87 -17.78 -8.44 -9.35
CA LEU A 87 -17.23 -7.49 -8.37
C LEU A 87 -17.69 -6.05 -8.63
N MET A 88 -17.75 -5.64 -9.90
CA MET A 88 -18.27 -4.31 -10.28
C MET A 88 -19.77 -4.21 -9.99
N LYS A 89 -20.55 -5.25 -10.33
CA LYS A 89 -22.01 -5.29 -10.12
C LYS A 89 -22.37 -5.28 -8.64
N SER A 90 -21.59 -5.92 -7.78
CA SER A 90 -21.79 -5.91 -6.33
C SER A 90 -21.18 -4.69 -5.64
N HIS A 91 -20.61 -3.74 -6.38
CA HIS A 91 -19.88 -2.58 -5.84
C HIS A 91 -18.73 -2.93 -4.89
N ALA A 92 -18.21 -4.16 -4.97
CA ALA A 92 -17.01 -4.57 -4.24
C ALA A 92 -15.75 -3.95 -4.88
N VAL A 93 -15.85 -3.55 -6.15
CA VAL A 93 -14.85 -2.76 -6.87
C VAL A 93 -15.57 -1.59 -7.51
N VAL A 94 -15.06 -0.39 -7.26
CA VAL A 94 -15.50 0.85 -7.90
C VAL A 94 -14.28 1.53 -8.52
N ALA A 95 -14.43 1.99 -9.76
CA ALA A 95 -13.41 2.81 -10.39
C ALA A 95 -13.76 4.28 -10.15
N ASN A 96 -12.87 5.01 -9.49
CA ASN A 96 -13.04 6.44 -9.24
C ASN A 96 -11.83 7.21 -9.80
N LEU A 97 -12.01 7.86 -10.96
CA LEU A 97 -10.96 8.67 -11.59
C LEU A 97 -10.83 10.06 -10.97
N GLU A 98 -11.81 10.44 -10.16
CA GLU A 98 -11.90 11.72 -9.46
C GLU A 98 -11.45 11.60 -8.00
N ASP A 99 -10.99 10.42 -7.61
CA ASP A 99 -10.43 10.14 -6.30
C ASP A 99 -9.23 11.06 -5.98
N ASP A 100 -9.09 11.40 -4.69
CA ASP A 100 -8.07 12.34 -4.24
C ASP A 100 -6.65 11.81 -4.53
N LEU A 101 -6.43 10.50 -4.39
CA LEU A 101 -5.14 9.88 -4.71
C LEU A 101 -4.82 10.01 -6.20
N VAL A 102 -5.80 9.80 -7.08
CA VAL A 102 -5.61 9.93 -8.52
C VAL A 102 -5.22 11.37 -8.88
N ARG A 103 -5.87 12.36 -8.28
CA ARG A 103 -5.55 13.77 -8.48
C ARG A 103 -4.16 14.13 -7.98
N ARG A 104 -3.77 13.64 -6.79
CA ARG A 104 -2.42 13.85 -6.23
C ARG A 104 -1.33 13.22 -7.10
N ILE A 105 -1.53 11.99 -7.58
CA ILE A 105 -0.58 11.31 -8.50
C ILE A 105 -0.43 12.15 -9.78
N ARG A 106 -1.54 12.55 -10.40
CA ARG A 106 -1.50 13.40 -11.61
C ARG A 106 -0.78 14.71 -11.37
N ASN A 107 -1.01 15.36 -10.23
CA ASN A 107 -0.34 16.61 -9.89
C ASN A 107 1.17 16.42 -9.67
N TYR A 108 1.57 15.35 -8.96
CA TYR A 108 2.96 14.98 -8.74
C TYR A 108 3.74 14.85 -10.06
N HIS A 109 3.17 14.12 -11.03
CA HIS A 109 3.77 13.96 -12.36
C HIS A 109 3.77 15.26 -13.17
N ARG A 110 2.67 16.02 -13.13
CA ARG A 110 2.53 17.31 -13.84
C ARG A 110 3.60 18.32 -13.40
N ILE A 111 3.82 18.47 -12.10
CA ILE A 111 4.81 19.42 -11.54
C ILE A 111 6.23 19.05 -12.01
N ARG A 112 6.52 17.77 -12.17
CA ARG A 112 7.82 17.25 -12.61
C ARG A 112 7.99 17.19 -14.14
N GLY A 113 6.97 17.61 -14.90
CA GLY A 113 6.97 17.52 -16.36
C GLY A 113 6.98 16.08 -16.90
N ASP A 114 6.74 15.08 -16.06
CA ASP A 114 6.75 13.67 -16.46
C ASP A 114 5.38 13.27 -17.02
N LYS A 115 5.29 13.17 -18.34
CA LYS A 115 4.06 12.74 -19.05
C LYS A 115 3.90 11.22 -19.14
N SER A 116 4.92 10.45 -18.76
CA SER A 116 4.93 8.99 -18.90
C SER A 116 4.09 8.29 -17.84
N TYR A 117 3.93 8.92 -16.67
CA TYR A 117 3.35 8.29 -15.47
C TYR A 117 4.08 7.00 -15.06
N THR A 118 5.35 6.86 -15.47
CA THR A 118 6.13 5.64 -15.26
C THR A 118 6.98 5.67 -14.00
N LEU A 119 7.00 6.79 -13.26
CA LEU A 119 7.80 6.88 -12.04
C LEU A 119 7.49 5.72 -11.11
N ASN A 120 8.58 5.11 -10.62
CA ASN A 120 8.61 4.12 -9.57
C ASN A 120 7.90 4.64 -8.30
N HIS A 121 7.92 3.84 -7.23
CA HIS A 121 7.43 4.15 -5.88
C HIS A 121 8.00 5.43 -5.21
N ALA A 122 8.81 6.22 -5.92
CA ALA A 122 9.33 7.52 -5.49
C ALA A 122 8.27 8.59 -5.21
N VAL A 123 7.01 8.38 -5.62
CA VAL A 123 5.87 9.26 -5.30
C VAL A 123 5.40 9.10 -3.84
N LEU A 124 5.64 7.94 -3.23
CA LEU A 124 5.08 7.61 -1.90
C LEU A 124 5.62 8.50 -0.76
N PRO A 125 6.91 8.89 -0.73
CA PRO A 125 7.40 9.85 0.26
C PRO A 125 6.70 11.21 0.20
N ASP A 126 6.42 11.75 -0.99
CA ASP A 126 5.67 13.01 -1.15
C ASP A 126 4.25 12.87 -0.58
N PHE A 127 3.61 11.71 -0.78
CA PHE A 127 2.30 11.43 -0.19
C PHE A 127 2.36 11.40 1.33
N LEU A 128 3.33 10.69 1.90
CA LEU A 128 3.50 10.61 3.35
C LEU A 128 3.74 11.99 4.00
N GLN A 129 4.35 12.92 3.27
CA GLN A 129 4.63 14.28 3.73
C GLN A 129 3.44 15.24 3.55
N ASP A 130 2.80 15.21 2.39
CA ASP A 130 1.83 16.24 1.97
C ASP A 130 0.36 15.83 2.10
N ASP A 131 0.07 14.55 2.32
CA ASP A 131 -1.28 14.06 2.54
C ASP A 131 -1.54 13.83 4.04
N SER A 132 -2.46 14.63 4.60
CA SER A 132 -2.85 14.56 6.02
C SER A 132 -3.51 13.25 6.42
N ASN A 133 -3.89 12.42 5.44
CA ASN A 133 -4.49 11.12 5.67
C ASN A 133 -3.47 9.97 5.58
N SER A 134 -2.25 10.24 5.11
CA SER A 134 -1.21 9.24 4.93
C SER A 134 -0.48 8.94 6.25
N ILE A 135 -0.45 7.67 6.63
CA ILE A 135 0.11 7.20 7.90
C ILE A 135 1.50 6.63 7.69
N ALA A 136 1.66 5.66 6.79
CA ALA A 136 2.93 4.95 6.62
C ALA A 136 3.09 4.41 5.20
N ILE A 137 4.32 4.16 4.79
CA ILE A 137 4.69 3.56 3.50
C ILE A 137 5.67 2.42 3.72
N GLU A 138 5.71 1.49 2.76
CA GLU A 138 6.57 0.30 2.78
C GLU A 138 6.43 -0.50 4.08
N VAL A 139 5.18 -0.67 4.54
CA VAL A 139 4.87 -1.32 5.83
C VAL A 139 5.06 -2.83 5.68
N PRO A 140 6.03 -3.46 6.37
CA PRO A 140 6.20 -4.90 6.31
C PRO A 140 4.98 -5.59 6.93
N VAL A 141 4.50 -6.66 6.31
CA VAL A 141 3.38 -7.48 6.80
C VAL A 141 3.68 -8.96 6.57
N TYR A 142 3.17 -9.81 7.46
CA TYR A 142 3.33 -11.26 7.37
C TYR A 142 2.19 -11.99 8.07
N THR A 143 1.98 -13.26 7.68
CA THR A 143 1.05 -14.17 8.35
C THR A 143 1.59 -15.59 8.32
N GLU A 144 1.77 -16.16 9.52
CA GLU A 144 2.20 -17.55 9.70
C GLU A 144 1.19 -18.54 9.11
N ARG A 145 -0.12 -18.26 9.30
CA ARG A 145 -1.22 -19.16 8.92
C ARG A 145 -1.22 -19.49 7.43
N TYR A 146 -0.97 -18.48 6.60
CA TYR A 146 -0.97 -18.62 5.14
C TYR A 146 0.44 -18.65 4.56
N ARG A 147 1.47 -18.53 5.41
CA ARG A 147 2.86 -18.33 5.02
C ARG A 147 3.01 -17.25 3.96
N LEU A 148 2.45 -16.07 4.24
CA LEU A 148 2.53 -14.91 3.36
C LEU A 148 3.36 -13.79 3.99
N THR A 149 3.99 -13.00 3.12
CA THR A 149 4.84 -11.86 3.48
C THR A 149 4.68 -10.75 2.44
N GLY A 150 4.94 -9.50 2.80
CA GLY A 150 4.98 -8.41 1.84
C GLY A 150 5.25 -7.04 2.46
N HIS A 151 5.13 -6.02 1.62
CA HIS A 151 5.22 -4.62 2.02
C HIS A 151 4.03 -3.88 1.41
N ILE A 152 3.28 -3.17 2.24
CA ILE A 152 2.17 -2.32 1.81
C ILE A 152 2.77 -1.00 1.35
N ASP A 153 2.47 -0.59 0.11
CA ASP A 153 3.04 0.63 -0.47
C ASP A 153 2.62 1.87 0.34
N LEU A 154 1.33 2.01 0.66
CA LEU A 154 0.80 3.13 1.43
C LEU A 154 -0.37 2.70 2.32
N VAL A 155 -0.36 3.18 3.57
CA VAL A 155 -1.47 3.09 4.52
C VAL A 155 -2.02 4.48 4.79
N ARG A 156 -3.35 4.64 4.68
CA ARG A 156 -4.05 5.89 4.99
C ARG A 156 -5.18 5.64 6.00
N PHE A 157 -5.72 6.71 6.56
CA PHE A 157 -6.99 6.68 7.27
C PHE A 157 -7.92 7.76 6.74
N VAL A 158 -9.06 7.34 6.21
CA VAL A 158 -10.03 8.20 5.53
C VAL A 158 -11.43 7.72 5.89
N ASP A 159 -12.31 8.65 6.25
CA ASP A 159 -13.72 8.39 6.56
C ASP A 159 -13.94 7.25 7.59
N GLY A 160 -13.08 7.19 8.61
CA GLY A 160 -13.17 6.18 9.66
C GLY A 160 -12.57 4.80 9.32
N HIS A 161 -11.95 4.67 8.15
CA HIS A 161 -11.41 3.40 7.66
C HIS A 161 -9.91 3.47 7.40
N VAL A 162 -9.19 2.42 7.81
CA VAL A 162 -7.81 2.18 7.36
C VAL A 162 -7.84 1.72 5.91
N GLN A 163 -7.17 2.47 5.04
CA GLN A 163 -7.04 2.15 3.63
C GLN A 163 -5.66 1.53 3.36
N ILE A 164 -5.67 0.38 2.68
CA ILE A 164 -4.47 -0.28 2.18
C ILE A 164 -4.33 0.03 0.69
N CYS A 165 -3.24 0.69 0.32
CA CYS A 165 -3.00 1.15 -1.04
C CYS A 165 -1.78 0.45 -1.65
N ASP A 166 -1.93 -0.01 -2.89
CA ASP A 166 -0.88 -0.64 -3.70
C ASP A 166 -0.74 0.17 -4.99
N TYR A 167 0.39 0.87 -5.14
CA TYR A 167 0.63 1.79 -6.25
C TYR A 167 1.13 1.00 -7.47
N LYS A 168 0.42 1.15 -8.58
CA LYS A 168 0.79 0.53 -9.86
C LYS A 168 1.20 1.62 -10.86
N PRO A 169 2.51 1.81 -11.10
CA PRO A 169 2.98 2.82 -12.05
C PRO A 169 2.66 2.42 -13.50
N GLY A 170 2.56 3.44 -14.35
CA GLY A 170 2.36 3.32 -15.78
C GLY A 170 1.06 3.99 -16.29
N PRO A 171 0.88 4.06 -17.63
CA PRO A 171 -0.28 4.69 -18.25
C PRO A 171 -1.59 4.06 -17.77
N LEU A 172 -2.63 4.89 -17.58
CA LEU A 172 -3.94 4.49 -17.04
C LEU A 172 -4.54 3.27 -17.77
N ASP A 173 -4.44 3.24 -19.11
CA ASP A 173 -4.97 2.13 -19.91
C ASP A 173 -4.27 0.80 -19.64
N SER A 174 -2.96 0.83 -19.38
CA SER A 174 -2.19 -0.35 -19.01
C SER A 174 -2.51 -0.81 -17.59
N THR A 175 -2.65 0.13 -16.65
CA THR A 175 -2.88 -0.15 -15.24
C THR A 175 -4.29 -0.65 -14.99
N LYS A 176 -5.29 -0.11 -15.70
CA LYS A 176 -6.69 -0.57 -15.65
C LYS A 176 -6.86 -2.02 -16.11
N LYS A 177 -6.04 -2.50 -17.03
CA LYS A 177 -6.04 -3.90 -17.48
C LYS A 177 -5.49 -4.85 -16.43
N ARG A 178 -4.48 -4.40 -15.66
CA ARG A 178 -3.82 -5.17 -14.60
C ARG A 178 -4.57 -5.17 -13.26
N PHE A 179 -5.59 -4.33 -13.09
CA PHE A 179 -6.30 -4.18 -11.81
C PHE A 179 -6.75 -5.51 -11.17
N LEU A 180 -7.37 -6.42 -11.94
CA LEU A 180 -7.79 -7.73 -11.41
C LEU A 180 -6.62 -8.59 -10.93
N GLU A 181 -5.44 -8.40 -11.52
CA GLU A 181 -4.22 -9.12 -11.16
C GLU A 181 -3.62 -8.61 -9.86
N SER A 182 -3.92 -7.36 -9.47
CA SER A 182 -3.53 -6.75 -8.20
C SER A 182 -4.44 -7.13 -7.03
N ILE A 183 -5.70 -7.52 -7.28
CA ILE A 183 -6.67 -7.83 -6.20
C ILE A 183 -6.11 -8.86 -5.20
N PRO A 184 -5.52 -10.00 -5.61
CA PRO A 184 -4.99 -10.97 -4.65
C PRO A 184 -3.89 -10.41 -3.75
N GLN A 185 -3.09 -9.47 -4.25
CA GLN A 185 -2.05 -8.82 -3.47
C GLN A 185 -2.68 -7.90 -2.42
N VAL A 186 -3.58 -7.00 -2.83
CA VAL A 186 -4.23 -6.04 -1.93
C VAL A 186 -5.10 -6.73 -0.89
N ALA A 187 -5.78 -7.81 -1.23
CA ALA A 187 -6.61 -8.57 -0.28
C ALA A 187 -5.80 -9.42 0.70
N ALA A 188 -4.53 -9.70 0.40
CA ALA A 188 -3.63 -10.42 1.29
C ALA A 188 -2.91 -9.50 2.28
N TYR A 189 -2.77 -8.23 1.92
CA TYR A 189 -2.35 -7.16 2.81
C TYR A 189 -3.47 -6.81 3.79
#